data_AF-A0A960ZMV7-F1
#
_entry.id   AF-A0A960ZMV7-F1
#
_cell.length_a   1.000
_cell.length_b   1.000
_cell.length_c   1.000
_cell.angle_alpha   90.00
_cell.angle_beta   90.00
_cell.angle_gamma   90.00
#
_symmetry.space_group_name_H-M   'P 1'
#
loop_
_entity.id
_entity.type
_entity.pdbx_description
1 polymer ?
#
loop_
_entity_poly.entity_id
_entity_poly.type
_entity_poly.pdbx_seq_one_letter_code
_entity_poly.pdbx_strand_id
1 'polypeptide(L)'
;LLDFGLRIGTAYQVYDDCIDLIGDEQEYGKTLRTDLHKGKLTLPILNLLGSATERQREKLHKLLLQREPIDLPALASIADYVGAIESAIDTGQELVAEARKLLLILPASEHRAALGGIADFLDLLLQGCRQ
;
A
#
# COMPACT_ATOMS: atom_id res chain seq x y z
N LEU A 1 13.64 18.55 6.64
CA LEU A 1 12.94 17.40 7.25
C LEU A 1 11.50 17.22 6.77
N LEU A 2 10.84 18.26 6.20
CA LEU A 2 9.51 18.13 5.60
C LEU A 2 9.42 16.94 4.63
N ASP A 3 10.35 16.87 3.68
CA ASP A 3 10.38 15.82 2.66
C ASP A 3 10.61 14.40 3.22
N PHE A 4 11.32 14.29 4.35
CA PHE A 4 11.47 13.02 5.07
C PHE A 4 10.12 12.60 5.65
N GLY A 5 9.46 13.49 6.39
CA GLY A 5 8.18 13.22 7.01
C GLY A 5 7.10 12.89 5.99
N LEU A 6 7.06 13.61 4.86
CA LEU A 6 6.11 13.35 3.77
C LEU A 6 6.29 11.93 3.21
N ARG A 7 7.53 11.54 2.90
CA ARG A 7 7.83 10.19 2.36
C ARG A 7 7.49 9.08 3.33
N ILE A 8 7.89 9.22 4.60
CA ILE A 8 7.56 8.22 5.63
C ILE A 8 6.04 8.14 5.85
N GLY A 9 5.35 9.28 5.91
CA GLY A 9 3.90 9.32 6.06
C GLY A 9 3.18 8.66 4.88
N THR A 10 3.61 8.94 3.65
CA THR A 10 3.04 8.30 2.46
C THR A 10 3.33 6.81 2.42
N ALA A 11 4.56 6.38 2.73
CA ALA A 11 4.91 4.96 2.81
C ALA A 11 4.08 4.22 3.88
N TYR A 12 3.82 4.86 5.02
CA TYR A 12 2.97 4.29 6.06
C TYR A 12 1.52 4.13 5.59
N GLN A 13 0.97 5.10 4.86
CA GLN A 13 -0.37 4.96 4.29
C GLN A 13 -0.45 3.82 3.27
N VAL A 14 0.61 3.63 2.46
CA VAL A 14 0.70 2.49 1.53
C VAL A 14 0.68 1.17 2.30
N TYR A 15 1.45 1.06 3.38
CA TYR A 15 1.43 -0.11 4.27
C TYR A 15 0.03 -0.38 4.86
N ASP A 16 -0.62 0.64 5.41
CA ASP A 16 -1.98 0.56 5.99
C ASP A 16 -3.01 0.07 4.96
N ASP A 17 -2.96 0.64 3.74
CA ASP A 17 -3.82 0.24 2.62
C ASP A 17 -3.53 -1.22 2.17
N CYS A 18 -2.27 -1.68 2.22
CA CYS A 18 -1.92 -3.07 1.88
C CYS A 18 -2.45 -4.06 2.93
N ILE A 19 -2.33 -3.75 4.22
CA ILE A 19 -2.85 -4.62 5.28
C ILE A 19 -4.37 -4.72 5.26
N ASP A 20 -5.09 -3.63 4.94
CA ASP A 20 -6.56 -3.68 4.77
C ASP A 20 -6.99 -4.66 3.65
N LEU A 21 -6.09 -4.98 2.71
CA LEU A 21 -6.35 -5.87 1.58
C LEU A 21 -5.79 -7.29 1.76
N ILE A 22 -4.71 -7.46 2.52
CA ILE A 22 -4.11 -8.78 2.80
C ILE A 22 -4.92 -9.55 3.85
N GLY A 23 -5.57 -8.83 4.78
CA GLY A 23 -6.14 -9.39 6.00
C GLY A 23 -6.94 -10.69 5.83
N ASP A 24 -6.31 -11.79 6.25
CA ASP A 24 -6.94 -13.08 6.52
C ASP A 24 -7.75 -12.98 7.82
N GLU A 25 -8.96 -13.54 7.81
CA GLU A 25 -9.90 -13.50 8.93
C GLU A 25 -9.32 -14.14 10.21
N GLN A 26 -8.26 -14.97 10.09
CA GLN A 26 -7.72 -15.77 11.19
C GLN A 26 -6.65 -15.09 12.06
N GLU A 27 -5.83 -14.16 11.54
CA GLU A 27 -4.73 -13.55 12.32
C GLU A 27 -5.07 -12.16 12.89
N TYR A 28 -5.96 -11.39 12.24
CA TYR A 28 -6.16 -9.97 12.54
C TYR A 28 -7.56 -9.60 13.06
N GLY A 29 -8.47 -10.57 13.23
CA GLY A 29 -9.72 -10.40 13.97
C GLY A 29 -10.73 -9.39 13.37
N LYS A 30 -10.60 -9.01 12.11
CA LYS A 30 -11.55 -8.14 11.38
C LYS A 30 -11.72 -8.60 9.94
N THR A 31 -12.94 -8.43 9.42
CA THR A 31 -13.28 -8.55 8.00
C THR A 31 -12.61 -7.39 7.23
N LEU A 32 -11.36 -7.60 6.81
CA LEU A 32 -10.50 -6.58 6.21
C LEU A 32 -10.71 -6.54 4.69
N ARG A 33 -11.56 -5.59 4.27
CA ARG A 33 -11.71 -4.98 2.93
C ARG A 33 -12.40 -3.62 3.08
N THR A 34 -12.14 -2.92 4.18
CA THR A 34 -13.03 -1.85 4.63
C THR A 34 -12.95 -0.62 3.74
N ASP A 35 -11.80 -0.37 3.13
CA ASP A 35 -11.62 0.77 2.25
C ASP A 35 -12.32 0.58 0.91
N LEU A 36 -12.26 -0.63 0.36
CA LEU A 36 -12.97 -0.95 -0.87
C LEU A 36 -14.49 -0.87 -0.69
N HIS A 37 -15.03 -1.37 0.42
CA HIS A 37 -16.46 -1.25 0.73
C HIS A 37 -16.91 0.21 0.91
N LYS A 38 -16.00 1.09 1.35
CA LYS A 38 -16.24 2.53 1.45
C LYS A 38 -16.02 3.27 0.13
N GLY A 39 -15.63 2.57 -0.94
CA GLY A 39 -15.34 3.15 -2.25
C GLY A 39 -14.01 3.90 -2.32
N LYS A 40 -13.08 3.68 -1.39
CA LYS A 40 -11.74 4.28 -1.41
C LYS A 40 -10.86 3.49 -2.39
N LEU A 41 -10.33 4.19 -3.39
CA LEU A 41 -9.39 3.64 -4.37
C LEU A 41 -7.96 3.84 -3.87
N THR A 42 -7.46 2.87 -3.10
CA THR A 42 -6.09 2.85 -2.59
C THR A 42 -5.09 2.43 -3.66
N LEU A 43 -3.79 2.64 -3.42
CA LEU A 43 -2.74 2.35 -4.40
C LEU A 43 -2.76 0.89 -4.91
N PRO A 44 -2.89 -0.16 -4.08
CA PRO A 44 -2.98 -1.53 -4.59
C PRO A 44 -4.17 -1.73 -5.55
N ILE A 45 -5.32 -1.10 -5.28
CA ILE A 45 -6.49 -1.17 -6.18
C ILE A 45 -6.23 -0.41 -7.49
N LEU A 46 -5.55 0.73 -7.43
CA LEU A 46 -5.15 1.48 -8.64
C LEU A 46 -4.15 0.69 -9.49
N ASN A 47 -3.20 -0.01 -8.87
CA ASN A 47 -2.25 -0.89 -9.56
C ASN A 47 -2.98 -2.06 -10.25
N LEU A 48 -3.91 -2.68 -9.53
CA LEU A 48 -4.75 -3.74 -10.08
C LEU A 48 -5.51 -3.25 -11.32
N LEU A 49 -6.10 -2.06 -11.23
CA LEU A 49 -6.79 -1.41 -12.35
C LEU A 49 -5.88 -1.07 -13.52
N GLY A 50 -4.66 -0.61 -13.26
CA GLY A 50 -3.67 -0.27 -14.28
C GLY A 50 -3.30 -1.49 -15.13
N SER A 51 -3.21 -2.66 -14.49
CA SER A 51 -2.92 -3.95 -15.14
C SER A 51 -4.15 -4.63 -15.77
N ALA A 52 -5.36 -4.19 -15.43
CA ALA A 52 -6.60 -4.83 -15.86
C ALA A 52 -6.89 -4.66 -17.37
N THR A 53 -7.56 -5.63 -17.96
CA THR A 53 -8.12 -5.56 -19.32
C THR A 53 -9.22 -4.50 -19.43
N GLU A 54 -9.52 -4.03 -20.65
CA GLU A 54 -10.56 -3.03 -20.89
C GLU A 54 -11.92 -3.45 -20.30
N ARG A 55 -12.30 -4.71 -20.47
CA ARG A 55 -13.55 -5.26 -19.93
C ARG A 55 -13.60 -5.24 -18.40
N GLN A 56 -12.47 -5.49 -17.73
CA GLN A 56 -12.36 -5.42 -16.27
C GLN A 56 -12.46 -3.96 -15.79
N ARG A 57 -11.81 -3.02 -16.50
CA ARG A 57 -11.90 -1.57 -16.21
C ARG A 57 -13.32 -1.05 -16.34
N GLU A 58 -14.02 -1.38 -17.44
CA GLU A 58 -15.42 -0.99 -17.65
C GLU A 58 -16.33 -1.50 -16.52
N LYS A 59 -16.17 -2.77 -16.14
CA LYS A 59 -16.93 -3.38 -15.05
C LYS A 59 -16.65 -2.67 -13.72
N LEU A 60 -15.38 -2.39 -13.39
CA LEU A 60 -15.06 -1.68 -12.15
C LEU A 60 -15.56 -0.24 -12.15
N HIS A 61 -15.39 0.49 -13.26
CA HIS A 61 -15.86 1.86 -13.40
C HIS A 61 -17.37 1.96 -13.15
N LYS A 62 -18.13 1.00 -13.67
CA LYS A 62 -19.57 0.89 -13.42
C LYS A 62 -19.87 0.65 -11.93
N LEU A 63 -19.19 -0.32 -11.29
CA LEU A 63 -19.38 -0.62 -9.87
C LEU A 63 -19.08 0.60 -8.98
N LEU A 64 -18.00 1.34 -9.29
CA LEU A 64 -17.60 2.54 -8.57
C LEU A 64 -18.61 3.68 -8.71
N LEU A 65 -19.08 3.96 -9.94
CA LEU A 65 -20.10 4.98 -10.20
C LEU A 65 -21.42 4.66 -9.48
N GLN A 66 -21.78 3.38 -9.43
CA GLN A 66 -23.02 2.91 -8.80
C GLN A 66 -22.88 2.68 -7.30
N ARG A 67 -21.67 2.82 -6.73
CA ARG A 67 -21.33 2.49 -5.33
C ARG A 67 -21.76 1.07 -4.96
N GLU A 68 -21.69 0.17 -5.92
CA GLU A 68 -21.98 -1.24 -5.70
C GLU A 68 -20.77 -1.92 -5.04
N PRO A 69 -20.99 -2.97 -4.23
CA PRO A 69 -19.90 -3.77 -3.68
C PRO A 69 -18.99 -4.31 -4.78
N ILE A 70 -17.68 -4.19 -4.58
CA ILE A 70 -16.68 -4.67 -5.54
C ILE A 70 -16.21 -6.06 -5.12
N ASP A 71 -16.54 -7.06 -5.94
CA ASP A 71 -16.04 -8.42 -5.79
C ASP A 71 -14.73 -8.58 -6.56
N LEU A 72 -13.61 -8.31 -5.88
CA LEU A 72 -12.25 -8.38 -6.44
C LEU A 72 -11.91 -9.75 -7.06
N PRO A 73 -12.19 -10.91 -6.40
CA PRO A 73 -12.07 -12.23 -7.02
C PRO A 73 -12.82 -12.40 -8.35
N ALA A 74 -13.97 -11.74 -8.52
CA ALA A 74 -14.73 -11.77 -9.77
C ALA A 74 -14.25 -10.75 -10.82
N LEU A 75 -13.22 -9.97 -10.49
CA LEU A 75 -12.65 -8.93 -11.33
C LEU A 75 -11.22 -9.22 -11.75
N ALA A 76 -10.44 -9.93 -10.96
CA ALA A 76 -9.04 -10.21 -11.24
C ALA A 76 -8.65 -11.61 -10.75
N SER A 77 -7.63 -12.19 -11.37
CA SER A 77 -7.07 -13.45 -10.86
C SER A 77 -6.34 -13.21 -9.53
N ILE A 78 -6.12 -14.29 -8.77
CA ILE A 78 -5.29 -14.24 -7.55
C ILE A 78 -3.90 -13.69 -7.88
N ALA A 79 -3.32 -14.07 -9.02
CA ALA A 79 -2.00 -13.60 -9.45
C ALA A 79 -1.98 -12.09 -9.72
N ASP A 80 -3.01 -11.54 -10.37
CA ASP A 80 -3.14 -10.10 -10.60
C ASP A 80 -3.27 -9.34 -9.28
N TYR A 81 -4.04 -9.90 -8.33
CA TYR A 81 -4.22 -9.31 -7.00
C TYR A 81 -2.93 -9.26 -6.19
N VAL A 82 -2.21 -10.38 -6.13
CA VAL A 82 -0.89 -10.45 -5.46
C VAL A 82 0.08 -9.48 -6.13
N GLY A 83 0.18 -9.48 -7.46
CA GLY A 83 1.06 -8.58 -8.19
C GLY A 83 0.77 -7.09 -7.95
N ALA A 84 -0.51 -6.72 -7.79
CA ALA A 84 -0.89 -5.35 -7.49
C ALA A 84 -0.49 -4.90 -6.08
N ILE A 85 -0.60 -5.80 -5.10
CA ILE A 85 -0.14 -5.57 -3.72
C ILE A 85 1.40 -5.47 -3.68
N GLU A 86 2.10 -6.41 -4.32
CA GLU A 86 3.58 -6.39 -4.42
C GLU A 86 4.08 -5.07 -5.01
N SER A 87 3.44 -4.58 -6.09
CA SER A 87 3.78 -3.30 -6.70
C SER A 87 3.53 -2.09 -5.78
N ALA A 88 2.50 -2.15 -4.93
CA ALA A 88 2.28 -1.11 -3.93
C ALA A 88 3.35 -1.16 -2.82
N ILE A 89 3.74 -2.36 -2.39
CA ILE A 89 4.82 -2.56 -1.43
C ILE A 89 6.14 -2.00 -1.99
N ASP A 90 6.48 -2.28 -3.25
CA ASP A 90 7.65 -1.71 -3.94
C ASP A 90 7.65 -0.18 -3.83
N THR A 91 6.51 0.46 -4.12
CA THR A 91 6.35 1.92 -4.04
C THR A 91 6.60 2.43 -2.61
N GLY A 92 6.09 1.73 -1.60
CA GLY A 92 6.33 2.05 -0.19
C GLY A 92 7.82 1.98 0.17
N GLN A 93 8.50 0.92 -0.26
CA GLN A 93 9.93 0.71 0.03
C GLN A 93 10.81 1.74 -0.69
N GLU A 94 10.47 2.12 -1.92
CA GLU A 94 11.15 3.21 -2.63
C GLU A 94 11.04 4.53 -1.86
N LEU A 95 9.85 4.89 -1.36
CA LEU A 95 9.65 6.09 -0.54
C LEU A 95 10.48 6.06 0.74
N VAL A 96 10.55 4.90 1.41
CA VAL A 96 11.39 4.72 2.61
C VAL A 96 12.87 4.88 2.26
N ALA A 97 13.34 4.28 1.17
CA ALA A 97 14.72 4.40 0.70
C ALA A 97 15.08 5.86 0.37
N GLU A 98 14.18 6.60 -0.26
CA GLU A 98 14.35 8.04 -0.49
C GLU A 98 14.40 8.83 0.81
N ALA A 99 13.50 8.54 1.77
CA ALA A 99 13.49 9.20 3.07
C ALA A 99 14.83 9.02 3.79
N ARG A 100 15.40 7.81 3.78
CA ARG A 100 16.71 7.52 4.38
C ARG A 100 17.84 8.37 3.78
N LYS A 101 17.84 8.56 2.46
CA LYS A 101 18.83 9.42 1.77
C LYS A 101 18.75 10.86 2.25
N LEU A 102 17.54 11.37 2.51
CA LEU A 102 17.33 12.74 3.01
C LEU A 102 17.89 12.96 4.41
N LEU A 103 18.09 11.92 5.22
CA LEU A 103 18.72 12.05 6.53
C LEU A 103 20.24 12.25 6.45
N LEU A 104 20.89 11.87 5.34
CA LEU A 104 22.35 11.94 5.19
C LEU A 104 22.90 13.37 5.20
N ILE A 105 22.06 14.37 4.87
CA ILE A 105 22.42 15.79 4.95
C ILE A 105 22.61 16.28 6.39
N LEU A 106 22.05 15.55 7.37
CA LEU A 106 22.15 15.91 8.77
C LEU A 106 23.43 15.33 9.39
N PRO A 107 24.08 16.06 10.31
CA PRO A 107 25.18 15.52 11.10
C PRO A 107 24.80 14.24 11.86
N ALA A 108 25.78 13.38 12.11
CA ALA A 108 25.57 12.19 12.93
C ALA A 108 25.14 12.60 14.35
N SER A 109 23.99 12.09 14.79
CA SER A 109 23.43 12.30 16.11
C SER A 109 22.48 11.16 16.45
N GLU A 110 22.15 11.01 17.73
CA GLU A 110 21.11 10.08 18.19
C GLU A 110 19.74 10.36 17.55
N HIS A 111 19.45 11.62 17.23
CA HIS A 111 18.18 12.05 16.64
C HIS A 111 18.09 11.59 15.17
N ARG A 112 19.20 11.74 14.42
CA ARG A 112 19.31 11.22 13.05
C ARG A 112 19.19 9.69 13.05
N ALA A 113 19.81 9.02 14.01
CA ALA A 113 19.73 7.56 14.15
C ALA A 113 18.31 7.10 14.48
N ALA A 114 17.60 7.78 15.39
CA ALA A 114 16.21 7.46 15.73
C ALA A 114 15.27 7.60 14.52
N LEU A 115 15.40 8.67 13.73
CA LEU A 115 14.62 8.83 12.49
C LEU A 115 14.94 7.73 11.47
N GLY A 116 16.21 7.32 11.37
CA GLY A 116 16.62 6.18 10.56
C GLY A 116 15.97 4.87 11.01
N GLY A 117 15.91 4.64 12.32
CA GLY A 117 15.26 3.47 12.90
C GLY A 117 13.75 3.40 12.61
N ILE A 118 13.05 4.54 12.56
CA ILE A 118 11.64 4.58 12.13
C ILE A 118 11.51 4.12 10.67
N ALA A 119 12.39 4.60 9.79
CA ALA A 119 12.41 4.20 8.39
C ALA A 119 12.71 2.71 8.23
N ASP A 120 13.70 2.19 8.96
CA ASP A 120 14.06 0.76 8.95
C ASP A 120 12.90 -0.12 9.45
N PHE A 121 12.21 0.31 10.50
CA PHE A 121 11.06 -0.42 11.02
C PHE A 121 9.90 -0.47 10.01
N LEU A 122 9.59 0.66 9.35
CA LEU A 122 8.55 0.69 8.33
C LEU A 122 8.91 -0.16 7.10
N ASP A 123 10.18 -0.19 6.69
CA ASP A 123 10.66 -1.07 5.61
C ASP A 123 10.42 -2.55 5.96
N LEU A 124 10.70 -2.94 7.21
CA LEU A 124 10.44 -4.28 7.70
C LEU A 124 8.95 -4.63 7.72
N LEU A 125 8.09 -3.68 8.11
CA LEU A 125 6.64 -3.86 8.07
C LEU A 125 6.13 -4.07 6.64
N LEU A 126 6.58 -3.25 5.69
CA LEU A 126 6.26 -3.39 4.27
C LEU A 126 6.74 -4.75 3.72
N GLN A 127 7.95 -5.17 4.07
CA GLN A 127 8.47 -6.48 3.69
C GLN A 127 7.62 -7.63 4.25
N GLY A 128 7.08 -7.48 5.45
CA GLY A 128 6.18 -8.45 6.08
C GLY A 128 4.84 -8.62 5.37
N CYS A 129 4.47 -7.70 4.46
CA CYS A 129 3.26 -7.81 3.65
C CYS A 129 3.42 -8.71 2.42
N ARG A 130 4.65 -9.09 2.03
CA ARG A 130 4.88 -9.94 0.85
C ARG A 130 4.58 -11.41 1.15
N GLN A 131 3.97 -12.12 0.20
CA GLN A 131 3.62 -13.56 0.29
C GLN A 131 4.48 -14.44 -0.62
#